data_AF-A6LNX6-F1
#
_entry.id   AF-A6LNX6-F1
#
_cell.length_a   1.000
_cell.length_b   1.000
_cell.length_c   1.000
_cell.angle_alpha   90.00
_cell.angle_beta   90.00
_cell.angle_gamma   90.00
#
_symmetry.space_group_name_H-M   'P 1'
#
loop_
_entity.id
_entity.type
_entity.pdbx_description
1 polymer ?
#
loop_
_entity_poly.entity_id
_entity_poly.type
_entity_poly.pdbx_seq_one_letter_code
_entity_poly.pdbx_strand_id
1 'polypeptide(L)'
;MNSNLINFVRKILRDNKFDLAKSIIEVVEREYPFLKFEFSILSGDFESAREIFNLLDYKYKEFYGVSLFEKEVLIEELENAINRVYNSLDESIDFNSIKEEYPEVVELISLELKNAIRKNDKENIQYLKELLKNFDPNTDLKVENNSASQKSLNVLVMGISIIILIFTVISLFNPTIFSLKNSIENLNLKIDTNFERLNTKVFESNNRILDEVSNVGKIAEKGLEEIKTIELENAKNLLLKLSEIEDKLMENKEKPEEKAVELFNSIDPNNIETLRFLWLMGYEYYKQKNYLMSLNLLEFVIDKSLALNFKDLYFLDDAFYYRALIYYEIGDFERAYSLFNDFIERFPKSIYVKHSKYFINRLGGIG
;
A
#
# COMPACT_ATOMS: atom_id res chain seq x y z
N MET A 1 8.69 -7.60 -7.00
CA MET A 1 7.87 -8.52 -6.18
C MET A 1 8.71 -9.75 -5.93
N ASN A 2 8.98 -10.10 -4.68
CA ASN A 2 9.65 -11.36 -4.36
C ASN A 2 8.64 -12.50 -4.55
N SER A 3 8.79 -13.28 -5.62
CA SER A 3 7.90 -14.40 -5.92
C SER A 3 8.01 -15.55 -4.93
N ASN A 4 9.17 -15.73 -4.28
CA ASN A 4 9.37 -16.78 -3.27
C ASN A 4 8.52 -16.53 -2.03
N LEU A 5 8.52 -15.30 -1.50
CA LEU A 5 7.69 -14.96 -0.34
C LEU A 5 6.19 -15.12 -0.64
N ILE A 6 5.75 -14.66 -1.81
CA ILE A 6 4.35 -14.79 -2.23
C ILE A 6 3.95 -16.27 -2.31
N ASN A 7 4.74 -17.11 -2.99
CA ASN A 7 4.47 -18.53 -3.10
C ASN A 7 4.52 -19.25 -1.75
N PHE A 8 5.41 -18.81 -0.86
CA PHE A 8 5.49 -19.29 0.51
C PHE A 8 4.21 -19.02 1.31
N VAL A 9 3.72 -17.77 1.30
CA VAL A 9 2.47 -17.41 1.98
C VAL A 9 1.28 -18.17 1.38
N ARG A 10 1.20 -18.27 0.05
CA ARG A 10 0.16 -19.05 -0.65
C ARG A 10 0.19 -20.54 -0.28
N LYS A 11 1.37 -21.13 -0.13
CA LYS A 11 1.51 -22.52 0.34
C LYS A 11 0.95 -22.68 1.76
N ILE A 12 1.28 -21.76 2.69
CA ILE A 12 0.76 -21.80 4.07
C ILE A 12 -0.77 -21.68 4.09
N LEU A 13 -1.33 -20.78 3.28
CA LEU A 13 -2.77 -20.61 3.12
C LEU A 13 -3.44 -21.88 2.60
N ARG A 14 -2.86 -22.52 1.59
CA ARG A 14 -3.34 -23.78 1.02
C ARG A 14 -3.27 -24.95 2.01
N ASP A 15 -2.26 -24.95 2.88
CA ASP A 15 -2.11 -25.93 3.96
C ASP A 15 -3.11 -25.67 5.13
N ASN A 16 -4.03 -24.71 4.99
CA ASN A 16 -5.01 -24.28 5.99
C ASN A 16 -4.38 -23.78 7.31
N LYS A 17 -3.15 -23.26 7.25
CA LYS A 17 -2.44 -22.69 8.41
C LYS A 17 -2.72 -21.20 8.54
N PHE A 18 -4.01 -20.86 8.69
CA PHE A 18 -4.51 -19.48 8.67
C PHE A 18 -3.91 -18.56 9.73
N ASP A 19 -3.71 -19.05 10.96
CA ASP A 19 -3.11 -18.25 12.03
C ASP A 19 -1.69 -17.79 11.65
N LEU A 20 -0.87 -18.72 11.16
CA LEU A 20 0.49 -18.42 10.70
C LEU A 20 0.49 -17.50 9.48
N ALA A 21 -0.38 -17.79 8.50
CA ALA A 21 -0.50 -16.96 7.30
C ALA A 21 -0.87 -15.52 7.66
N LYS A 22 -1.84 -15.34 8.56
CA LYS A 22 -2.28 -14.02 9.04
C LYS A 22 -1.11 -13.25 9.66
N SER A 23 -0.38 -13.87 10.58
CA SER A 23 0.78 -13.22 11.22
C SER A 23 1.86 -12.82 10.21
N ILE A 24 2.13 -13.65 9.20
CA ILE A 24 3.12 -13.32 8.16
C ILE A 24 2.60 -12.17 7.28
N ILE A 25 1.33 -12.20 6.90
CA ILE A 25 0.70 -11.14 6.08
C ILE A 25 0.76 -9.80 6.81
N GLU A 26 0.50 -9.75 8.11
CA GLU A 26 0.59 -8.50 8.91
C GLU A 26 1.99 -7.87 8.86
N VAL A 27 3.04 -8.68 8.77
CA VAL A 27 4.42 -8.20 8.64
C VAL A 27 4.69 -7.62 7.25
N VAL A 28 4.13 -8.21 6.21
CA VAL A 28 4.46 -7.89 4.80
C VAL A 28 3.35 -7.12 4.06
N GLU A 29 2.28 -6.73 4.76
CA GLU A 29 1.06 -6.14 4.19
C GLU A 29 1.34 -4.89 3.36
N ARG A 30 2.30 -4.06 3.79
CA ARG A 30 2.67 -2.82 3.08
C ARG A 30 3.19 -3.10 1.68
N GLU A 31 3.87 -4.22 1.48
CA GLU A 31 4.48 -4.59 0.19
C GLU A 31 3.54 -5.45 -0.65
N TYR A 32 2.73 -6.29 0.01
CA TYR A 32 1.88 -7.29 -0.61
C TYR A 32 0.43 -7.24 -0.10
N PRO A 33 -0.29 -6.12 -0.27
CA PRO A 33 -1.66 -5.94 0.27
C PRO A 33 -2.66 -6.95 -0.31
N PHE A 34 -2.40 -7.48 -1.51
CA PHE A 34 -3.24 -8.51 -2.14
C PHE A 34 -3.23 -9.85 -1.39
N LEU A 35 -2.18 -10.18 -0.61
CA LEU A 35 -2.16 -11.41 0.18
C LEU A 35 -3.23 -11.42 1.26
N LYS A 36 -3.60 -10.23 1.78
CA LYS A 36 -4.70 -10.08 2.73
C LYS A 36 -6.05 -10.39 2.08
N PHE A 37 -6.22 -9.97 0.82
CA PHE A 37 -7.38 -10.35 0.02
C PHE A 37 -7.46 -11.87 -0.19
N GLU A 38 -6.37 -12.52 -0.58
CA GLU A 38 -6.33 -13.98 -0.75
C GLU A 38 -6.66 -14.71 0.57
N PHE A 39 -6.11 -14.24 1.69
CA PHE A 39 -6.43 -14.75 3.03
C PHE A 39 -7.91 -14.62 3.37
N SER A 40 -8.53 -13.46 3.12
CA SER A 40 -9.93 -13.23 3.43
C SER A 40 -10.85 -14.16 2.63
N ILE A 41 -10.56 -14.41 1.35
CA ILE A 41 -11.32 -15.40 0.56
C ILE A 41 -11.18 -16.82 1.15
N LEU A 42 -9.94 -17.26 1.40
CA LEU A 42 -9.69 -18.64 1.85
C LEU A 42 -10.13 -18.92 3.28
N SER A 43 -10.18 -17.89 4.14
CA SER A 43 -10.71 -17.98 5.50
C SER A 43 -12.24 -17.86 5.57
N GLY A 44 -12.91 -17.54 4.45
CA GLY A 44 -14.37 -17.38 4.37
C GLY A 44 -14.88 -16.01 4.84
N ASP A 45 -14.01 -15.03 5.03
CA ASP A 45 -14.38 -13.64 5.35
C ASP A 45 -14.62 -12.83 4.06
N PHE A 46 -15.74 -13.14 3.40
CA PHE A 46 -16.06 -12.63 2.07
C PHE A 46 -16.34 -11.12 2.04
N GLU A 47 -16.87 -10.55 3.12
CA GLU A 47 -17.11 -9.11 3.23
C GLU A 47 -15.77 -8.36 3.24
N SER A 48 -14.85 -8.74 4.12
CA SER A 48 -13.50 -8.17 4.14
C SER A 48 -12.77 -8.41 2.82
N ALA A 49 -12.93 -9.58 2.21
CA ALA A 49 -12.30 -9.89 0.93
C ALA A 49 -12.73 -8.90 -0.16
N ARG A 50 -14.03 -8.61 -0.24
CA ARG A 50 -14.57 -7.65 -1.21
C ARG A 50 -14.07 -6.23 -0.95
N GLU A 51 -14.08 -5.78 0.31
CA GLU A 51 -13.57 -4.46 0.69
C GLU A 51 -12.10 -4.30 0.33
N ILE A 52 -11.26 -5.29 0.70
CA ILE A 52 -9.82 -5.26 0.40
C ILE A 52 -9.61 -5.28 -1.10
N PHE A 53 -10.30 -6.17 -1.83
CA PHE A 53 -10.19 -6.26 -3.29
C PHE A 53 -10.49 -4.93 -3.96
N ASN A 54 -11.55 -4.23 -3.53
CA ASN A 54 -11.92 -2.92 -4.05
C ASN A 54 -10.87 -1.84 -3.79
N LEU A 55 -10.09 -1.95 -2.72
CA LEU A 55 -9.00 -1.03 -2.39
C LEU A 55 -7.67 -1.37 -3.07
N LEU A 56 -7.52 -2.55 -3.69
CA LEU A 56 -6.28 -2.92 -4.37
C LEU A 56 -6.02 -2.04 -5.60
N ASP A 57 -4.73 -1.78 -5.86
CA ASP A 57 -4.28 -1.19 -7.12
C ASP A 57 -4.77 -1.99 -8.33
N TYR A 58 -5.06 -1.28 -9.42
CA TYR A 58 -5.54 -1.87 -10.67
C TYR A 58 -4.67 -3.03 -11.16
N LYS A 59 -3.34 -2.94 -11.03
CA LYS A 59 -2.40 -3.99 -11.44
C LYS A 59 -2.67 -5.35 -10.73
N TYR A 60 -3.14 -5.32 -9.49
CA TYR A 60 -3.45 -6.54 -8.74
C TYR A 60 -4.84 -7.07 -9.12
N LYS A 61 -5.82 -6.18 -9.32
CA LYS A 61 -7.15 -6.55 -9.80
C LYS A 61 -7.09 -7.24 -11.17
N GLU A 62 -6.27 -6.70 -12.08
CA GLU A 62 -6.02 -7.27 -13.41
C GLU A 62 -5.39 -8.67 -13.32
N PHE A 63 -4.44 -8.89 -12.40
CA PHE A 63 -3.84 -10.20 -12.17
C PHE A 63 -4.87 -11.28 -11.81
N TYR A 64 -5.89 -10.95 -11.01
CA TYR A 64 -6.94 -11.91 -10.64
C TYR A 64 -7.96 -12.17 -11.75
N GLY A 65 -8.00 -11.35 -12.79
CA GLY A 65 -8.90 -11.55 -13.95
C GLY A 65 -10.37 -11.60 -13.55
N VAL A 66 -10.74 -10.81 -12.54
CA VAL A 66 -12.12 -10.61 -12.07
C VAL A 66 -12.75 -9.52 -12.91
N SER A 67 -14.01 -9.70 -13.29
CA SER A 67 -14.76 -8.76 -14.13
C SER A 67 -15.08 -7.51 -13.31
N LEU A 68 -14.39 -6.40 -13.55
CA LEU A 68 -14.69 -5.13 -12.86
C LEU A 68 -15.97 -4.45 -13.39
N PHE A 69 -16.62 -5.04 -14.40
CA PHE A 69 -17.78 -4.48 -15.12
C PHE A 69 -19.10 -4.56 -14.34
N GLU A 70 -19.16 -5.28 -13.22
CA GLU A 70 -20.36 -5.36 -12.37
C GLU A 70 -20.25 -4.39 -11.19
N LYS A 71 -21.36 -3.68 -10.88
CA LYS A 71 -21.46 -2.72 -9.76
C LYS A 71 -21.03 -3.28 -8.40
N GLU A 72 -21.09 -4.58 -8.26
CA GLU A 72 -20.69 -5.31 -7.07
C GLU A 72 -19.93 -6.55 -7.52
N VAL A 73 -18.69 -6.70 -7.05
CA VAL A 73 -17.91 -7.89 -7.35
C VAL A 73 -18.55 -9.09 -6.65
N LEU A 74 -19.03 -10.04 -7.43
CA LEU A 74 -19.61 -11.27 -6.93
C LEU A 74 -18.54 -12.10 -6.21
N ILE A 75 -18.88 -12.63 -5.04
CA ILE A 75 -17.97 -13.47 -4.25
C ILE A 75 -17.51 -14.69 -5.05
N GLU A 76 -18.40 -15.29 -5.84
CA GLU A 76 -18.09 -16.43 -6.70
C GLU A 76 -16.98 -16.10 -7.73
N GLU A 77 -16.92 -14.87 -8.24
CA GLU A 77 -15.84 -14.46 -9.15
C GLU A 77 -14.50 -14.32 -8.42
N LEU A 78 -14.51 -13.79 -7.19
CA LEU A 78 -13.31 -13.69 -6.35
C LEU A 78 -12.80 -15.09 -5.99
N GLU A 79 -13.69 -15.99 -5.58
CA GLU A 79 -13.37 -17.38 -5.28
C GLU A 79 -12.79 -18.08 -6.52
N ASN A 80 -13.41 -17.92 -7.68
CA ASN A 80 -12.90 -18.47 -8.94
C ASN A 80 -11.52 -17.92 -9.30
N ALA A 81 -11.28 -16.63 -9.08
CA ALA A 81 -9.99 -16.02 -9.31
C ALA A 81 -8.90 -16.58 -8.39
N ILE A 82 -9.19 -16.71 -7.09
CA ILE A 82 -8.27 -17.33 -6.13
C ILE A 82 -8.03 -18.80 -6.49
N ASN A 83 -9.06 -19.54 -6.84
CA ASN A 83 -8.93 -20.93 -7.27
C ASN A 83 -8.00 -21.08 -8.47
N ARG A 84 -8.06 -20.18 -9.47
CA ARG A 84 -7.11 -20.19 -10.60
C ARG A 84 -5.68 -20.00 -10.14
N VAL A 85 -5.43 -19.02 -9.28
CA VAL A 85 -4.09 -18.71 -8.75
C VAL A 85 -3.52 -19.91 -8.01
N TYR A 86 -4.30 -20.53 -7.12
CA TYR A 86 -3.85 -21.63 -6.27
C TYR A 86 -3.73 -22.95 -7.02
N ASN A 87 -4.54 -23.17 -8.06
CA ASN A 87 -4.40 -24.32 -8.96
C ASN A 87 -3.14 -24.25 -9.83
N SER A 88 -2.62 -23.05 -10.09
CA SER A 88 -1.38 -22.83 -10.85
C SER A 88 -0.14 -22.59 -9.97
N LEU A 89 -0.23 -22.84 -8.65
CA LEU A 89 0.84 -22.49 -7.72
C LEU A 89 2.10 -23.34 -7.98
N ASP A 90 3.21 -22.66 -8.30
CA ASP A 90 4.53 -23.28 -8.29
C ASP A 90 4.98 -23.47 -6.83
N GLU A 91 5.19 -24.73 -6.44
CA GLU A 91 5.59 -25.09 -5.08
C GLU A 91 7.09 -24.95 -4.83
N SER A 92 7.87 -24.64 -5.87
CA SER A 92 9.29 -24.34 -5.69
C SER A 92 9.44 -23.01 -4.96
N ILE A 93 9.99 -23.09 -3.75
CA ILE A 93 10.23 -21.94 -2.87
C ILE A 93 11.73 -21.95 -2.54
N ASP A 94 12.42 -20.88 -2.91
CA ASP A 94 13.77 -20.64 -2.42
C ASP A 94 13.71 -19.98 -1.04
N PHE A 95 13.84 -20.80 0.01
CA PHE A 95 13.83 -20.37 1.39
C PHE A 95 15.01 -19.47 1.77
N ASN A 96 16.13 -19.54 1.04
CA ASN A 96 17.28 -18.67 1.31
C ASN A 96 16.99 -17.22 0.90
N SER A 97 16.38 -17.00 -0.27
CA SER A 97 15.94 -15.67 -0.71
C SER A 97 14.99 -15.02 0.31
N ILE A 98 14.04 -15.79 0.86
CA ILE A 98 13.12 -15.27 1.89
C ILE A 98 13.88 -14.93 3.17
N LYS A 99 14.81 -15.78 3.61
CA LYS A 99 15.62 -15.52 4.82
C LYS A 99 16.47 -14.24 4.70
N GLU A 100 17.02 -14.00 3.52
CA GLU A 100 17.87 -12.83 3.26
C GLU A 100 17.07 -11.53 3.13
N GLU A 101 15.95 -11.57 2.44
CA GLU A 101 15.13 -10.37 2.17
C GLU A 101 14.13 -10.06 3.29
N TYR A 102 13.64 -11.09 4.00
CA TYR A 102 12.60 -10.99 5.03
C TYR A 102 12.96 -11.81 6.29
N PRO A 103 14.09 -11.50 6.97
CA PRO A 103 14.51 -12.23 8.18
C PRO A 103 13.45 -12.23 9.30
N GLU A 104 12.63 -11.18 9.38
CA GLU A 104 11.51 -11.06 10.30
C GLU A 104 10.45 -12.16 10.14
N VAL A 105 10.27 -12.72 8.94
CA VAL A 105 9.36 -13.85 8.70
C VAL A 105 9.89 -15.11 9.40
N VAL A 106 11.21 -15.33 9.37
CA VAL A 106 11.85 -16.47 10.04
C VAL A 106 11.79 -16.34 11.57
N GLU A 107 11.98 -15.12 12.07
CA GLU A 107 11.83 -14.82 13.50
C GLU A 107 10.39 -15.03 13.97
N LEU A 108 9.41 -14.58 13.18
CA LEU A 108 8.00 -14.79 13.47
C LEU A 108 7.63 -16.29 13.55
N ILE A 109 8.07 -17.11 12.60
CA ILE A 109 7.84 -18.56 12.63
C ILE A 109 8.46 -19.19 13.88
N SER A 110 9.65 -18.70 14.29
CA SER A 110 10.32 -19.14 15.52
C SER A 110 9.53 -18.76 16.78
N LEU A 111 8.90 -17.58 16.79
CA LEU A 111 8.02 -17.12 17.87
C LEU A 111 6.74 -17.97 17.93
N GLU A 112 6.11 -18.24 16.79
CA GLU A 112 4.92 -19.10 16.71
C GLU A 112 5.21 -20.52 17.18
N LEU A 113 6.41 -21.05 16.87
CA LEU A 113 6.82 -22.37 17.40
C LEU A 113 6.91 -22.34 18.93
N LYS A 114 7.50 -21.30 19.51
CA LYS A 114 7.57 -21.15 20.99
C LYS A 114 6.16 -21.06 21.59
N ASN A 115 5.25 -20.34 20.95
CA ASN A 115 3.86 -20.24 21.39
C ASN A 115 3.14 -21.58 21.31
N ALA A 116 3.31 -22.33 20.21
CA ALA A 116 2.75 -23.66 20.03
C ALA A 116 3.27 -24.66 21.08
N ILE A 117 4.57 -24.62 21.39
CA ILE A 117 5.18 -25.42 22.47
C ILE A 117 4.54 -25.10 23.82
N ARG A 118 4.37 -23.81 24.15
CA ARG A 118 3.73 -23.38 25.41
C ARG A 118 2.28 -23.84 25.51
N LYS A 119 1.55 -23.86 24.39
CA LYS A 119 0.16 -24.32 24.29
C LYS A 119 0.04 -25.85 24.16
N ASN A 120 1.16 -26.58 24.05
CA ASN A 120 1.20 -28.02 23.79
C ASN A 120 0.44 -28.44 22.51
N ASP A 121 0.47 -27.58 21.50
CA ASP A 121 -0.17 -27.80 20.20
C ASP A 121 0.72 -28.67 19.31
N LYS A 122 0.58 -29.99 19.45
CA LYS A 122 1.46 -30.97 18.82
C LYS A 122 1.46 -30.89 17.28
N GLU A 123 0.33 -30.56 16.68
CA GLU A 123 0.21 -30.47 15.22
C GLU A 123 1.01 -29.27 14.69
N ASN A 124 0.79 -28.09 15.28
CA ASN A 124 1.51 -26.88 14.86
C ASN A 124 3.00 -26.94 15.24
N ILE A 125 3.37 -27.58 16.36
CA ILE A 125 4.77 -27.81 16.71
C ILE A 125 5.49 -28.60 15.61
N GLN A 126 4.88 -29.67 15.10
CA GLN A 126 5.51 -30.49 14.05
C GLN A 126 5.64 -29.69 12.76
N TYR A 127 4.56 -29.04 12.32
CA TYR A 127 4.54 -28.23 11.10
C TYR A 127 5.59 -27.12 11.12
N LEU A 128 5.62 -26.31 12.19
CA LEU A 128 6.53 -25.16 12.30
C LEU A 128 8.00 -25.58 12.38
N LYS A 129 8.32 -26.74 12.98
CA LYS A 129 9.68 -27.29 12.95
C LYS A 129 10.12 -27.71 11.56
N GLU A 130 9.25 -28.41 10.83
CA GLU A 130 9.54 -28.80 9.45
C GLU A 130 9.73 -27.57 8.56
N LEU A 131 8.93 -26.52 8.79
CA LEU A 131 9.06 -25.26 8.10
C LEU A 131 10.41 -24.57 8.37
N LEU A 132 10.81 -24.45 9.64
CA LEU A 132 12.08 -23.83 10.04
C LEU A 132 13.30 -24.59 9.51
N LYS A 133 13.23 -25.93 9.39
CA LYS A 133 14.32 -26.72 8.78
C LYS A 133 14.60 -26.34 7.33
N ASN A 134 13.61 -25.84 6.59
CA ASN A 134 13.81 -25.38 5.22
C ASN A 134 14.60 -24.07 5.15
N PHE A 135 14.50 -23.21 6.17
CA PHE A 135 15.26 -21.95 6.29
C PHE A 135 16.66 -22.15 6.87
N ASP A 136 16.82 -23.12 7.77
CA ASP A 136 18.10 -23.48 8.34
C ASP A 136 18.11 -24.96 8.77
N PRO A 137 18.72 -25.84 7.94
CA PRO A 137 18.80 -27.27 8.21
C PRO A 137 19.55 -27.62 9.51
N ASN A 138 20.40 -26.72 10.00
CA ASN A 138 21.21 -26.92 11.20
C ASN A 138 20.55 -26.35 12.46
N THR A 139 19.31 -25.88 12.38
CA THR A 139 18.56 -25.44 13.57
C THR A 139 18.38 -26.63 14.51
N ASP A 140 19.09 -26.63 15.65
CA ASP A 140 19.00 -27.65 16.68
C ASP A 140 17.66 -27.51 17.43
N LEU A 141 16.56 -27.91 16.77
CA LEU A 141 15.19 -27.88 17.30
C LEU A 141 14.96 -29.08 18.22
N LYS A 142 15.78 -29.21 19.27
CA LYS A 142 15.60 -30.23 20.30
C LYS A 142 14.29 -29.97 21.05
N VAL A 143 13.32 -30.84 20.76
CA VAL A 143 12.11 -31.01 21.57
C VAL A 143 12.14 -32.44 22.04
N GLU A 144 12.22 -32.61 23.36
CA GLU A 144 12.09 -33.90 24.02
C GLU A 144 10.70 -34.48 23.76
N ASN A 145 10.61 -35.38 22.78
CA ASN A 145 9.46 -36.25 22.59
C ASN A 145 9.56 -37.40 23.60
N ASN A 146 8.97 -37.25 24.78
CA ASN A 146 8.72 -38.39 25.66
C ASN A 146 7.47 -39.15 25.16
N SER A 147 7.70 -40.16 24.32
CA SER A 147 6.69 -41.18 24.01
C SER A 147 7.33 -42.56 24.13
N ALA A 148 7.12 -43.19 25.29
CA ALA A 148 7.57 -44.55 25.58
C ALA A 148 6.42 -45.56 25.45
N SER A 149 6.71 -46.61 24.68
CA SER A 149 5.92 -47.81 24.35
C SER A 149 5.13 -48.45 25.50
N GLN A 150 3.93 -48.92 25.16
CA GLN A 150 2.77 -49.15 26.03
C GLN A 150 2.70 -50.52 26.72
N LYS A 151 3.81 -51.27 26.86
CA LYS A 151 3.79 -52.60 27.50
C LYS A 151 4.73 -52.80 28.71
N SER A 152 5.55 -51.81 29.06
CA SER A 152 6.35 -51.80 30.30
C SER A 152 5.86 -50.82 31.37
N LEU A 153 4.83 -50.01 31.06
CA LEU A 153 4.33 -48.93 31.92
C LEU A 153 3.75 -49.41 33.25
N ASN A 154 3.09 -50.57 33.33
CA ASN A 154 2.38 -50.93 34.57
C ASN A 154 3.32 -51.24 35.75
N VAL A 155 4.49 -51.81 35.49
CA VAL A 155 5.47 -52.14 36.55
C VAL A 155 6.28 -50.90 36.96
N LEU A 156 6.59 -50.03 35.99
CA LEU A 156 7.30 -48.77 36.24
C LEU A 156 6.40 -47.73 36.90
N VAL A 157 5.12 -47.63 36.51
CA VAL A 157 4.12 -46.74 37.12
C VAL A 157 3.87 -47.15 38.57
N MET A 158 3.82 -48.44 38.89
CA MET A 158 3.67 -48.89 40.28
C MET A 158 4.88 -48.53 41.14
N GLY A 159 6.10 -48.67 40.61
CA GLY A 159 7.34 -48.23 41.27
C GLY A 159 7.41 -46.71 41.44
N ILE A 160 7.07 -45.94 40.40
CA ILE A 160 7.04 -44.48 40.43
C ILE A 160 5.95 -43.97 41.38
N SER A 161 4.79 -44.64 41.47
CA SER A 161 3.71 -44.25 42.39
C SER A 161 4.13 -44.35 43.85
N ILE A 162 4.93 -45.36 44.22
CA ILE A 162 5.47 -45.52 45.58
C ILE A 162 6.51 -44.43 45.88
N ILE A 163 7.36 -44.10 44.91
CA ILE A 163 8.36 -43.02 45.05
C ILE A 163 7.69 -41.66 45.13
N ILE A 164 6.65 -41.41 44.32
CA ILE A 164 5.83 -40.19 44.38
C ILE A 164 5.12 -40.11 45.72
N LEU A 165 4.57 -41.22 46.25
CA LEU A 165 3.91 -41.21 47.56
C LEU A 165 4.89 -40.79 48.67
N ILE A 166 6.10 -41.36 48.66
CA ILE A 166 7.18 -41.02 49.60
C ILE A 166 7.59 -39.55 49.42
N PHE A 167 7.75 -39.07 48.18
CA PHE A 167 8.07 -37.67 47.89
C PHE A 167 6.94 -36.71 48.24
N THR A 168 5.67 -37.09 48.10
CA THR A 168 4.52 -36.27 48.50
C THR A 168 4.40 -36.16 50.01
N VAL A 169 4.71 -37.23 50.75
CA VAL A 169 4.77 -37.19 52.22
C VAL A 169 5.94 -36.31 52.67
N ILE A 170 7.10 -36.38 52.02
CA ILE A 170 8.24 -35.50 52.31
C ILE A 170 7.92 -34.03 51.91
N SER A 171 7.27 -33.82 50.77
CA SER A 171 6.87 -32.52 50.21
C SER A 171 5.84 -31.79 51.07
N LEU A 172 4.87 -32.51 51.65
CA LEU A 172 3.88 -31.96 52.58
C LEU A 172 4.50 -31.40 53.87
N PHE A 173 5.72 -31.80 54.20
CA PHE A 173 6.45 -31.35 55.39
C PHE A 173 7.76 -30.59 55.08
N ASN A 174 8.04 -30.24 53.81
CA ASN A 174 9.27 -29.55 53.44
C ASN A 174 9.06 -28.02 53.30
N PRO A 175 9.59 -27.18 54.22
CA PRO A 175 9.33 -25.73 54.26
C PRO A 175 9.86 -24.94 53.05
N THR A 176 10.66 -25.55 52.19
CA THR A 176 11.22 -24.94 50.97
C THR A 176 10.22 -24.78 49.84
N ILE A 177 9.15 -25.60 49.76
CA ILE A 177 8.13 -25.47 48.71
C ILE A 177 7.24 -24.26 48.97
N PHE A 178 6.96 -23.96 50.24
CA PHE A 178 6.18 -22.80 50.64
C PHE A 178 6.95 -21.49 50.37
N SER A 179 8.28 -21.48 50.57
CA SER A 179 9.10 -20.32 50.22
C SER A 179 9.25 -20.13 48.70
N LEU A 180 9.26 -21.21 47.91
CA LEU A 180 9.25 -21.12 46.45
C LEU A 180 7.95 -20.53 45.91
N LYS A 181 6.79 -20.97 46.43
CA LYS A 181 5.47 -20.44 46.03
C LYS A 181 5.37 -18.93 46.28
N ASN A 182 5.77 -18.47 47.46
CA ASN A 182 5.78 -17.05 47.79
C ASN A 182 6.77 -16.25 46.93
N SER A 183 7.89 -16.87 46.53
CA SER A 183 8.88 -16.23 45.64
C SER A 183 8.34 -16.11 44.21
N ILE A 184 7.62 -17.11 43.71
CA ILE A 184 6.96 -17.09 42.39
C ILE A 184 5.84 -16.05 42.38
N GLU A 185 5.03 -15.97 43.45
CA GLU A 185 3.95 -15.00 43.56
C GLU A 185 4.50 -13.55 43.59
N ASN A 186 5.58 -13.32 44.35
CA ASN A 186 6.28 -12.03 44.34
C ASN A 186 6.92 -11.70 42.98
N LEU A 187 7.39 -12.70 42.22
CA LEU A 187 7.91 -12.50 40.87
C LEU A 187 6.79 -12.13 39.89
N ASN A 188 5.64 -12.80 39.96
CA ASN A 188 4.49 -12.48 39.12
C ASN A 188 3.99 -11.05 39.39
N LEU A 189 3.85 -10.65 40.65
CA LEU A 189 3.49 -9.27 41.01
C LEU A 189 4.50 -8.24 40.48
N LYS A 190 5.80 -8.56 40.49
CA LYS A 190 6.84 -7.70 39.89
C LYS A 190 6.77 -7.66 38.36
N ILE A 191 6.38 -8.75 37.72
CA ILE A 191 6.19 -8.81 36.27
C ILE A 191 4.98 -7.95 35.89
N ASP A 192 3.85 -8.11 36.58
CA ASP A 192 2.62 -7.37 36.32
C ASP A 192 2.83 -5.86 36.52
N THR A 193 3.47 -5.48 37.62
CA THR A 193 3.80 -4.06 37.89
C THR A 193 4.77 -3.47 36.87
N ASN A 194 5.74 -4.25 36.38
CA ASN A 194 6.64 -3.79 35.31
C ASN A 194 5.94 -3.69 33.96
N PHE A 195 5.00 -4.60 33.67
CA PHE A 195 4.20 -4.60 32.45
C PHE A 195 3.24 -3.40 32.41
N GLU A 196 2.53 -3.12 33.51
CA GLU A 196 1.71 -1.91 33.67
C GLU A 196 2.54 -0.64 33.50
N ARG A 197 3.74 -0.59 34.11
CA ARG A 197 4.64 0.57 33.99
C ARG A 197 5.17 0.73 32.56
N LEU A 198 5.43 -0.35 31.84
CA LEU A 198 5.81 -0.32 30.43
C LEU A 198 4.66 0.16 29.56
N ASN A 199 3.45 -0.37 29.74
CA ASN A 199 2.26 0.07 29.00
C ASN A 199 1.98 1.56 29.21
N THR A 200 2.10 2.04 30.45
CA THR A 200 1.91 3.46 30.77
C THR A 200 2.96 4.31 30.04
N LYS A 201 4.23 3.91 30.06
CA LYS A 201 5.31 4.63 29.36
C LYS A 201 5.15 4.61 27.84
N VAL A 202 4.70 3.48 27.27
CA VAL A 202 4.43 3.35 25.83
C VAL A 202 3.26 4.26 25.46
N PHE A 203 2.20 4.29 26.26
CA PHE A 203 1.06 5.17 26.05
C PHE A 203 1.44 6.66 26.15
N GLU A 204 2.23 7.03 27.16
CA GLU A 204 2.79 8.38 27.29
C GLU A 204 3.68 8.76 26.10
N SER A 205 4.52 7.84 25.63
CA SER A 205 5.39 8.06 24.48
C SER A 205 4.57 8.22 23.19
N ASN A 206 3.54 7.40 22.99
CA ASN A 206 2.66 7.51 21.82
C ASN A 206 1.90 8.84 21.80
N ASN A 207 1.42 9.31 22.95
CA ASN A 207 0.75 10.61 23.04
C ASN A 207 1.71 11.76 22.76
N ARG A 208 2.96 11.70 23.25
CA ARG A 208 3.99 12.69 22.91
C ARG A 208 4.31 12.70 21.42
N ILE A 209 4.41 11.53 20.79
CA ILE A 209 4.62 11.42 19.34
C ILE A 209 3.43 12.01 18.57
N LEU A 210 2.19 11.76 19.00
CA LEU A 210 1.00 12.36 18.39
C LEU A 210 1.00 13.90 18.49
N ASP A 211 1.39 14.44 19.64
CA ASP A 211 1.51 15.88 19.85
C ASP A 211 2.64 16.50 18.99
N GLU A 212 3.79 15.83 18.88
CA GLU A 212 4.89 16.24 18.02
C GLU A 212 4.51 16.21 16.54
N VAL A 213 3.84 15.15 16.07
CA VAL A 213 3.34 15.03 14.69
C VAL A 213 2.30 16.11 14.39
N SER A 214 1.39 16.41 15.33
CA SER A 214 0.42 17.51 15.22
C SER A 214 1.11 18.87 15.10
N ASN A 215 2.15 19.12 15.88
CA ASN A 215 2.94 20.34 15.79
C ASN A 215 3.73 20.44 14.48
N VAL A 216 4.31 19.34 13.99
CA VAL A 216 4.95 19.29 12.67
C VAL A 216 3.94 19.57 11.55
N GLY A 217 2.72 19.02 11.63
CA GLY A 217 1.64 19.32 10.69
C GLY A 217 1.30 20.81 10.63
N LYS A 218 1.18 21.47 11.79
CA LYS A 218 0.94 22.92 11.88
C LYS A 218 2.11 23.76 11.34
N ILE A 219 3.35 23.33 11.58
CA ILE A 219 4.55 23.98 11.04
C ILE A 219 4.60 23.82 9.52
N ALA A 220 4.27 22.64 8.99
CA ALA A 220 4.21 22.37 7.56
C ALA A 220 3.09 23.17 6.88
N GLU A 221 1.92 23.28 7.50
CA GLU A 221 0.79 24.09 7.00
C GLU A 221 1.15 25.59 6.99
N LYS A 222 1.78 26.08 8.06
CA LYS A 222 2.31 27.45 8.11
C LYS A 222 3.39 27.69 7.05
N GLY A 223 4.30 26.74 6.84
CA GLY A 223 5.33 26.80 5.81
C GLY A 223 4.75 26.78 4.39
N LEU A 224 3.69 26.01 4.15
CA LEU A 224 2.94 26.00 2.88
C LEU A 224 2.26 27.33 2.59
N GLU A 225 1.66 27.96 3.60
CA GLU A 225 1.08 29.30 3.47
C GLU A 225 2.15 30.38 3.26
N GLU A 226 3.29 30.29 3.94
CA GLU A 226 4.45 31.17 3.72
C GLU A 226 5.07 30.98 2.32
N ILE A 227 5.11 29.76 1.78
CA ILE A 227 5.57 29.51 0.40
C ILE A 227 4.59 30.11 -0.61
N LYS A 228 3.27 29.93 -0.41
CA LYS A 228 2.26 30.54 -1.29
C LYS A 228 2.35 32.07 -1.30
N THR A 229 2.60 32.70 -0.15
CA THR A 229 2.74 34.16 -0.07
C THR A 229 4.04 34.64 -0.71
N ILE A 230 5.15 33.92 -0.53
CA ILE A 230 6.43 34.21 -1.20
C ILE A 230 6.31 34.05 -2.72
N GLU A 231 5.64 33.01 -3.22
CA GLU A 231 5.42 32.82 -4.66
C GLU A 231 4.49 33.90 -5.24
N LEU A 232 3.45 34.29 -4.50
CA LEU A 232 2.57 35.40 -4.89
C LEU A 232 3.31 36.75 -4.90
N GLU A 233 4.19 36.98 -3.93
CA GLU A 233 5.00 38.20 -3.82
C GLU A 233 6.12 38.24 -4.87
N ASN A 234 6.73 37.10 -5.16
CA ASN A 234 7.67 36.96 -6.28
C ASN A 234 6.99 37.16 -7.63
N ALA A 235 5.77 36.64 -7.83
CA ALA A 235 4.97 36.87 -9.02
C ALA A 235 4.59 38.35 -9.17
N LYS A 236 4.22 39.03 -8.08
CA LYS A 236 3.95 40.47 -8.05
C LYS A 236 5.21 41.31 -8.33
N ASN A 237 6.34 40.93 -7.77
CA ASN A 237 7.62 41.59 -8.03
C ASN A 237 8.12 41.35 -9.45
N LEU A 238 7.83 40.18 -10.05
CA LEU A 238 8.08 39.93 -11.46
C LEU A 238 7.18 40.81 -12.33
N LEU A 239 5.89 40.93 -12.00
CA LEU A 239 4.94 41.82 -12.67
C LEU A 239 5.36 43.30 -12.58
N LEU A 240 5.83 43.75 -11.42
CA LEU A 240 6.35 45.10 -11.23
C LEU A 240 7.64 45.35 -12.02
N LYS A 241 8.58 44.39 -12.02
CA LYS A 241 9.79 44.47 -12.85
C LYS A 241 9.48 44.39 -14.34
N LEU A 242 8.47 43.62 -14.74
CA LEU A 242 7.97 43.56 -16.11
C LEU A 242 7.37 44.92 -16.51
N SER A 243 6.61 45.56 -15.63
CA SER A 243 6.08 46.92 -15.85
C SER A 243 7.20 47.98 -15.95
N GLU A 244 8.24 47.89 -15.12
CA GLU A 244 9.42 48.78 -15.22
C GLU A 244 10.25 48.54 -16.50
N ILE A 245 10.24 47.31 -17.02
CA ILE A 245 10.89 46.96 -18.28
C ILE A 245 10.03 47.43 -19.47
N GLU A 246 8.70 47.32 -19.40
CA GLU A 246 7.76 47.89 -20.38
C GLU A 246 7.96 49.41 -20.54
N ASP A 247 8.10 50.14 -19.43
CA ASP A 247 8.35 51.60 -19.44
C ASP A 247 9.69 51.96 -20.09
N LYS A 248 10.73 51.12 -19.91
CA LYS A 248 12.07 51.32 -20.49
C LYS A 248 12.17 50.88 -21.96
N LEU A 249 11.33 49.95 -22.41
CA LEU A 249 11.27 49.48 -23.80
C LEU A 249 10.50 50.45 -24.72
N MET A 250 9.66 51.32 -24.17
CA MET A 250 8.95 52.39 -24.90
C MET A 250 9.88 53.48 -25.45
N GLU A 251 11.17 53.49 -25.08
CA GLU A 251 12.11 54.59 -25.39
C GLU A 251 13.10 54.31 -26.54
N ASN A 252 13.20 53.10 -27.10
CA ASN A 252 14.14 52.83 -28.21
C ASN A 252 13.64 51.78 -29.21
N LYS A 253 13.67 52.14 -30.50
CA LYS A 253 13.17 51.33 -31.64
C LYS A 253 14.30 50.68 -32.45
N GLU A 254 13.94 49.49 -32.97
CA GLU A 254 14.48 48.69 -34.08
C GLU A 254 15.46 47.52 -33.82
N LYS A 255 14.93 46.31 -34.12
CA LYS A 255 15.54 45.04 -34.63
C LYS A 255 16.54 44.30 -33.74
N PRO A 256 16.53 42.96 -33.57
CA PRO A 256 15.68 41.86 -34.10
C PRO A 256 14.82 41.15 -33.01
N GLU A 257 14.89 41.63 -31.76
CA GLU A 257 14.03 41.23 -30.63
C GLU A 257 12.57 41.60 -30.86
N GLU A 258 12.30 42.52 -31.80
CA GLU A 258 10.97 42.91 -32.25
C GLU A 258 10.07 41.71 -32.52
N LYS A 259 10.52 40.60 -33.12
CA LYS A 259 9.61 39.46 -33.37
C LYS A 259 9.22 38.66 -32.13
N ALA A 260 10.11 38.50 -31.16
CA ALA A 260 9.83 37.73 -29.94
C ALA A 260 9.10 38.59 -28.90
N VAL A 261 9.43 39.89 -28.85
CA VAL A 261 8.80 40.89 -27.98
C VAL A 261 7.45 41.34 -28.56
N GLU A 262 7.29 41.48 -29.88
CA GLU A 262 5.98 41.66 -30.52
C GLU A 262 5.11 40.41 -30.34
N LEU A 263 5.68 39.19 -30.33
CA LEU A 263 4.96 37.96 -30.00
C LEU A 263 4.53 37.89 -28.53
N PHE A 264 5.35 38.39 -27.60
CA PHE A 264 5.05 38.42 -26.16
C PHE A 264 4.09 39.56 -25.78
N ASN A 265 4.25 40.75 -26.38
CA ASN A 265 3.35 41.90 -26.24
C ASN A 265 2.05 41.74 -27.06
N SER A 266 2.01 40.78 -27.99
CA SER A 266 0.79 40.31 -28.67
C SER A 266 0.24 39.00 -28.09
N ILE A 267 0.68 38.63 -26.87
CA ILE A 267 -0.05 37.68 -26.01
C ILE A 267 -1.33 38.38 -25.54
N ASP A 268 -2.19 38.66 -26.51
CA ASP A 268 -3.59 38.80 -26.24
C ASP A 268 -4.06 37.38 -25.85
N PRO A 269 -4.55 37.17 -24.62
CA PRO A 269 -5.12 35.87 -24.22
C PRO A 269 -6.33 35.49 -25.08
N ASN A 270 -6.75 36.35 -26.00
CA ASN A 270 -7.76 36.08 -27.02
C ASN A 270 -7.19 35.81 -28.43
N ASN A 271 -5.86 35.78 -28.60
CA ASN A 271 -5.20 35.43 -29.85
C ASN A 271 -4.99 33.91 -29.97
N ILE A 272 -5.31 33.36 -31.14
CA ILE A 272 -5.14 31.93 -31.46
C ILE A 272 -3.67 31.48 -31.31
N GLU A 273 -2.71 32.32 -31.70
CA GLU A 273 -1.28 32.00 -31.62
C GLU A 273 -0.81 31.87 -30.18
N THR A 274 -1.38 32.68 -29.28
CA THR A 274 -1.16 32.61 -27.83
C THR A 274 -1.73 31.33 -27.24
N LEU A 275 -2.96 30.98 -27.61
CA LEU A 275 -3.59 29.74 -27.16
C LEU A 275 -2.81 28.51 -27.64
N ARG A 276 -2.26 28.55 -28.86
CA ARG A 276 -1.37 27.50 -29.38
C ARG A 276 -0.09 27.38 -28.56
N PHE A 277 0.54 28.51 -28.23
CA PHE A 277 1.75 28.51 -27.40
C PHE A 277 1.49 27.93 -26.01
N LEU A 278 0.37 28.33 -25.38
CA LEU A 278 -0.02 27.81 -24.07
C LEU A 278 -0.36 26.31 -24.10
N TRP A 279 -0.98 25.83 -25.17
CA TRP A 279 -1.18 24.39 -25.38
C TRP A 279 0.15 23.63 -25.47
N LEU A 280 1.11 24.12 -26.27
CA LEU A 280 2.45 23.51 -26.37
C LEU A 280 3.13 23.45 -25.01
N MET A 281 3.07 24.54 -24.23
CA MET A 281 3.61 24.58 -22.87
C MET A 281 2.91 23.56 -21.95
N GLY A 282 1.57 23.45 -22.04
CA GLY A 282 0.79 22.45 -21.32
C GLY A 282 1.24 21.03 -21.64
N TYR A 283 1.48 20.72 -22.92
CA TYR A 283 2.00 19.43 -23.36
C TYR A 283 3.42 19.15 -22.87
N GLU A 284 4.31 20.16 -22.85
CA GLU A 284 5.66 20.00 -22.30
C GLU A 284 5.64 19.66 -20.81
N TYR A 285 4.78 20.31 -20.02
CA TYR A 285 4.59 19.98 -18.61
C TYR A 285 4.00 18.58 -18.40
N TYR A 286 3.09 18.14 -19.28
CA TYR A 286 2.57 16.77 -19.27
C TYR A 286 3.70 15.74 -19.43
N LYS A 287 4.60 15.91 -20.41
CA LYS A 287 5.74 14.99 -20.61
C LYS A 287 6.68 14.94 -19.40
N GLN A 288 6.79 16.04 -18.66
CA GLN A 288 7.59 16.14 -17.44
C GLN A 288 6.87 15.56 -16.21
N LYS A 289 5.64 15.04 -16.37
CA LYS A 289 4.74 14.61 -15.29
C LYS A 289 4.35 15.71 -14.31
N ASN A 290 4.52 16.98 -14.69
CA ASN A 290 4.01 18.11 -13.93
C ASN A 290 2.54 18.33 -14.30
N TYR A 291 1.69 17.43 -13.81
CA TYR A 291 0.28 17.37 -14.16
C TYR A 291 -0.51 18.59 -13.71
N LEU A 292 -0.15 19.18 -12.57
CA LEU A 292 -0.82 20.39 -12.04
C LEU A 292 -0.63 21.58 -12.99
N MET A 293 0.62 21.86 -13.40
CA MET A 293 0.90 22.98 -14.30
C MET A 293 0.33 22.73 -15.70
N SER A 294 0.39 21.48 -16.16
CA SER A 294 -0.21 21.06 -17.44
C SER A 294 -1.72 21.30 -17.45
N LEU A 295 -2.45 20.83 -16.43
CA LEU A 295 -3.89 21.04 -16.30
C LEU A 295 -4.27 22.52 -16.31
N ASN A 296 -3.58 23.35 -15.50
CA ASN A 296 -3.87 24.79 -15.43
C ASN A 296 -3.78 25.48 -16.80
N LEU A 297 -2.76 25.14 -17.59
CA LEU A 297 -2.57 25.70 -18.92
C LEU A 297 -3.59 25.17 -19.93
N LEU A 298 -3.89 23.87 -19.89
CA LEU A 298 -4.85 23.25 -20.81
C LEU A 298 -6.28 23.73 -20.54
N GLU A 299 -6.69 23.86 -19.28
CA GLU A 299 -8.01 24.42 -18.92
C GLU A 299 -8.13 25.88 -19.37
N PHE A 300 -7.09 26.69 -19.16
CA PHE A 300 -7.09 28.07 -19.66
C PHE A 300 -7.26 28.14 -21.18
N VAL A 301 -6.56 27.28 -21.93
CA VAL A 301 -6.69 27.21 -23.39
C VAL A 301 -8.10 26.80 -23.80
N ILE A 302 -8.67 25.79 -23.15
CA ILE A 302 -10.02 25.30 -23.42
C ILE A 302 -11.05 26.40 -23.15
N ASP A 303 -11.04 26.99 -21.95
CA ASP A 303 -11.99 28.01 -21.52
C ASP A 303 -11.97 29.23 -22.45
N LYS A 304 -10.78 29.71 -22.80
CA LYS A 304 -10.63 30.84 -23.72
C LYS A 304 -11.08 30.50 -25.14
N SER A 305 -10.72 29.33 -25.66
CA SER A 305 -11.14 28.90 -26.99
C SER A 305 -12.66 28.79 -27.11
N LEU A 306 -13.32 28.27 -26.07
CA LEU A 306 -14.77 28.17 -26.00
C LEU A 306 -15.44 29.55 -25.88
N ALA A 307 -14.92 30.43 -25.01
CA ALA A 307 -15.46 31.78 -24.81
C ALA A 307 -15.39 32.65 -26.08
N LEU A 308 -14.36 32.46 -26.89
CA LEU A 308 -14.15 33.18 -28.15
C LEU A 308 -14.80 32.50 -29.35
N ASN A 309 -15.45 31.35 -29.12
CA ASN A 309 -16.14 30.56 -30.13
C ASN A 309 -15.23 30.10 -31.29
N PHE A 310 -13.95 29.83 -31.00
CA PHE A 310 -13.01 29.28 -31.96
C PHE A 310 -13.28 27.77 -32.13
N LYS A 311 -14.17 27.42 -33.06
CA LYS A 311 -14.64 26.04 -33.23
C LYS A 311 -13.68 25.12 -34.00
N ASP A 312 -12.73 25.68 -34.74
CA ASP A 312 -11.85 24.93 -35.65
C ASP A 312 -10.36 25.21 -35.38
N LEU A 313 -9.94 25.07 -34.13
CA LEU A 313 -8.52 25.09 -33.78
C LEU A 313 -7.96 23.67 -33.85
N TYR A 314 -6.92 23.50 -34.66
CA TYR A 314 -6.33 22.17 -34.92
C TYR A 314 -5.73 21.49 -33.67
N PHE A 315 -5.51 22.24 -32.58
CA PHE A 315 -4.94 21.76 -31.32
C PHE A 315 -5.96 21.75 -30.17
N LEU A 316 -7.21 22.14 -30.42
CA LEU A 316 -8.21 22.19 -29.35
C LEU A 316 -8.64 20.78 -28.95
N ASP A 317 -8.77 19.86 -29.90
CA ASP A 317 -8.99 18.45 -29.59
C ASP A 317 -7.78 17.87 -28.82
N ASP A 318 -6.55 18.21 -29.19
CA ASP A 318 -5.36 17.84 -28.41
C ASP A 318 -5.49 18.30 -26.95
N ALA A 319 -5.88 19.56 -26.71
CA ALA A 319 -6.01 20.10 -25.36
C ALA A 319 -7.05 19.36 -24.51
N PHE A 320 -8.23 19.08 -25.07
CA PHE A 320 -9.26 18.29 -24.39
C PHE A 320 -8.81 16.86 -24.13
N TYR A 321 -8.14 16.24 -25.10
CA TYR A 321 -7.64 14.88 -24.98
C TYR A 321 -6.56 14.76 -23.89
N TYR A 322 -5.57 15.66 -23.88
CA TYR A 322 -4.52 15.64 -22.85
C TYR A 322 -5.06 15.99 -21.46
N ARG A 323 -6.06 16.85 -21.34
CA ARG A 323 -6.77 17.06 -20.07
C ARG A 323 -7.35 15.76 -19.54
N ALA A 324 -8.09 15.02 -20.37
CA ALA A 324 -8.67 13.72 -19.99
C ALA A 324 -7.58 12.69 -19.62
N LEU A 325 -6.49 12.65 -20.40
CA LEU A 325 -5.36 11.77 -20.15
C LEU A 325 -4.65 12.09 -18.83
N ILE A 326 -4.50 13.36 -18.47
CA ILE A 326 -3.90 13.73 -17.18
C ILE A 326 -4.76 13.21 -16.03
N TYR A 327 -6.08 13.36 -16.09
CA TYR A 327 -6.98 12.82 -15.07
C TYR A 327 -6.85 11.29 -14.93
N TYR A 328 -6.64 10.59 -16.05
CA TYR A 328 -6.32 9.17 -16.03
C TYR A 328 -4.97 8.88 -15.37
N GLU A 329 -3.92 9.63 -15.69
CA GLU A 329 -2.56 9.44 -15.13
C GLU A 329 -2.47 9.74 -13.63
N ILE A 330 -3.29 10.66 -13.10
CA ILE A 330 -3.35 10.97 -11.66
C ILE A 330 -4.31 10.06 -10.88
N GLY A 331 -5.00 9.14 -11.57
CA GLY A 331 -5.90 8.16 -10.95
C GLY A 331 -7.34 8.65 -10.70
N ASP A 332 -7.72 9.83 -11.19
CA ASP A 332 -9.10 10.33 -11.13
C ASP A 332 -9.89 9.80 -12.33
N PHE A 333 -10.23 8.51 -12.24
CA PHE A 333 -10.83 7.76 -13.35
C PHE A 333 -12.26 8.21 -13.67
N GLU A 334 -13.02 8.69 -12.68
CA GLU A 334 -14.36 9.22 -12.92
C GLU A 334 -14.33 10.46 -13.82
N ARG A 335 -13.46 11.43 -13.50
CA ARG A 335 -13.30 12.61 -14.35
C ARG A 335 -12.71 12.23 -15.70
N ALA A 336 -11.70 11.36 -15.73
CA ALA A 336 -11.12 10.89 -16.98
C ALA A 336 -12.19 10.27 -17.89
N TYR A 337 -13.04 9.39 -17.36
CA TYR A 337 -14.12 8.75 -18.10
C TYR A 337 -15.11 9.77 -18.66
N SER A 338 -15.60 10.68 -17.81
CA SER A 338 -16.51 11.74 -18.23
C SER A 338 -15.90 12.60 -19.34
N LEU A 339 -14.63 12.99 -19.18
CA LEU A 339 -13.91 13.83 -20.12
C LEU A 339 -13.59 13.14 -21.44
N PHE A 340 -13.29 11.83 -21.43
CA PHE A 340 -13.13 11.09 -22.69
C PHE A 340 -14.46 10.93 -23.44
N ASN A 341 -15.58 10.73 -22.73
CA ASN A 341 -16.90 10.71 -23.36
C ASN A 341 -17.26 12.07 -23.96
N ASP A 342 -17.10 13.15 -23.20
CA ASP A 342 -17.27 14.52 -23.70
C ASP A 342 -16.38 14.79 -24.92
N PHE A 343 -15.13 14.29 -24.90
CA PHE A 343 -14.20 14.41 -26.02
C PHE A 343 -14.72 13.73 -27.30
N ILE A 344 -15.22 12.48 -27.24
CA ILE A 344 -15.69 11.78 -28.44
C ILE A 344 -16.97 12.40 -29.01
N GLU A 345 -17.79 13.04 -28.17
CA GLU A 345 -18.98 13.78 -28.59
C GLU A 345 -18.61 15.09 -29.28
N ARG A 346 -17.65 15.85 -28.71
CA ARG A 346 -17.20 17.14 -29.25
C ARG A 346 -16.34 17.00 -30.50
N PHE A 347 -15.47 16.00 -30.53
CA PHE A 347 -14.45 15.84 -31.57
C PHE A 347 -14.52 14.47 -32.26
N PRO A 348 -15.66 14.11 -32.90
CA PRO A 348 -15.88 12.78 -33.46
C PRO A 348 -14.95 12.43 -34.64
N LYS A 349 -14.25 13.43 -35.21
CA LYS A 349 -13.28 13.27 -36.30
C LYS A 349 -11.82 13.31 -35.83
N SER A 350 -11.55 13.51 -34.54
CA SER A 350 -10.18 13.59 -34.04
C SER A 350 -9.46 12.24 -34.16
N ILE A 351 -8.15 12.29 -34.37
CA ILE A 351 -7.29 11.09 -34.39
C ILE A 351 -7.32 10.36 -33.04
N TYR A 352 -7.60 11.08 -31.95
CA TYR A 352 -7.65 10.50 -30.61
C TYR A 352 -8.95 9.75 -30.33
N VAL A 353 -9.98 9.81 -31.18
CA VAL A 353 -11.26 9.12 -30.90
C VAL A 353 -11.07 7.63 -30.65
N LYS A 354 -10.21 6.97 -31.42
CA LYS A 354 -9.91 5.54 -31.19
C LYS A 354 -9.25 5.31 -29.83
N HIS A 355 -8.37 6.23 -29.41
CA HIS A 355 -7.65 6.14 -28.15
C HIS A 355 -8.54 6.50 -26.96
N SER A 356 -9.34 7.56 -27.07
CA SER A 356 -10.37 7.91 -26.10
C SER A 356 -11.39 6.79 -25.95
N LYS A 357 -11.81 6.11 -27.03
CA LYS A 357 -12.65 4.90 -26.93
C LYS A 357 -11.96 3.75 -26.22
N TYR A 358 -10.66 3.56 -26.43
CA TYR A 358 -9.89 2.59 -25.65
C TYR A 358 -9.92 2.91 -24.16
N PHE A 359 -9.69 4.17 -23.78
CA PHE A 359 -9.80 4.59 -22.37
C PHE A 359 -11.22 4.53 -21.83
N ILE A 360 -12.25 4.92 -22.59
CA ILE A 360 -13.66 4.79 -22.21
C ILE A 360 -14.01 3.32 -21.99
N ASN A 361 -13.56 2.41 -22.86
CA ASN A 361 -13.81 0.98 -22.64
C ASN A 361 -13.07 0.44 -21.42
N ARG A 362 -11.87 0.97 -21.15
CA ARG A 362 -11.06 0.62 -19.97
C ARG A 362 -11.65 1.19 -18.67
N LEU A 363 -12.22 2.40 -18.71
CA LEU A 363 -12.71 3.17 -17.57
C LEU A 363 -14.22 2.99 -17.33
N GLY A 364 -15.00 2.75 -18.37
CA GLY A 364 -16.45 2.56 -18.33
C GLY A 364 -16.89 1.18 -17.85
N GLY A 365 -15.92 0.29 -17.63
CA GLY A 365 -16.09 -0.91 -16.82
C GLY A 365 -15.74 -0.70 -15.35
N ILE A 366 -15.84 0.53 -14.83
CA ILE A 366 -15.53 0.92 -13.43
C ILE A 366 -16.74 1.67 -12.78
N GLY A 367 -17.95 1.57 -13.35
CA GLY A 367 -19.14 2.31 -12.91
C GLY A 367 -20.17 1.51 -12.10
#